data_AF-A0A7X9GXN8-F1
#
_entry.id   AF-A0A7X9GXN8-F1
#
_cell.length_a   1.000
_cell.length_b   1.000
_cell.length_c   1.000
_cell.angle_alpha   90.00
_cell.angle_beta   90.00
_cell.angle_gamma   90.00
#
_symmetry.space_group_name_H-M   'P 1'
#
loop_
_entity.id
_entity.type
_entity.pdbx_description
1 polymer ?
#
loop_
_entity_poly.entity_id
_entity_poly.type
_entity_poly.pdbx_seq_one_letter_code
_entity_poly.pdbx_strand_id
1 'polypeptide(L)'
;MLKRLILTLINGVALFMILMQHTITPKASKKTILFGVKVPEDAKYYPEVEDLYEGYEKVSQIIGIISLIILSVLVFYFEKITFQILSIFLYIGILFLIYLVFNYKARKIKRAKNWDKIGSQVTIVNKEDSLEFQSKTEDDLWIIGNIIYYNPEDPSLFVEKRYGTGWAINMGRTLGKLIFLLLIIGLAIGIIKLIKI
;
A
#
# COMPACT_ATOMS: atom_id res chain seq x y z
N MET A 1 33.34 7.04 -17.16
CA MET A 1 33.53 6.10 -16.02
C MET A 1 33.12 6.74 -14.68
N LEU A 2 33.70 7.88 -14.26
CA LEU A 2 33.32 8.56 -13.02
C LEU A 2 31.81 8.87 -12.91
N LYS A 3 31.20 9.41 -13.97
CA LYS A 3 29.76 9.70 -14.03
C LYS A 3 28.89 8.45 -13.78
N ARG A 4 29.23 7.30 -14.39
CA ARG A 4 28.55 6.00 -14.13
C ARG A 4 28.58 5.64 -12.66
N LEU A 5 29.78 5.70 -12.06
CA LEU A 5 29.97 5.36 -10.65
C LEU A 5 29.14 6.28 -9.74
N ILE A 6 29.13 7.59 -10.01
CA ILE A 6 28.33 8.55 -9.24
C ILE A 6 26.84 8.25 -9.35
N LEU A 7 26.30 8.07 -10.56
CA LEU A 7 24.87 7.77 -10.76
C LEU A 7 24.46 6.46 -10.08
N THR A 8 25.27 5.41 -10.22
CA THR A 8 25.00 4.11 -9.60
C THR A 8 25.09 4.18 -8.08
N LEU A 9 26.07 4.90 -7.52
CA LEU A 9 26.20 5.08 -6.07
C LEU A 9 24.98 5.81 -5.49
N ILE A 10 24.59 6.95 -6.08
CA ILE A 10 23.42 7.71 -5.64
C ILE A 10 22.16 6.85 -5.74
N ASN A 11 22.00 6.10 -6.84
CA ASN A 11 20.87 5.19 -7.00
C ASN A 11 20.84 4.10 -5.91
N GLY A 12 21.96 3.40 -5.70
CA GLY A 12 22.06 2.34 -4.70
C GLY A 12 21.73 2.82 -3.29
N VAL A 13 22.25 4.00 -2.92
CA VAL A 13 21.93 4.65 -1.64
C VAL A 13 20.44 4.98 -1.53
N ALA A 14 19.83 5.55 -2.58
CA ALA A 14 18.41 5.87 -2.59
C ALA A 14 17.54 4.61 -2.45
N LEU A 15 17.82 3.56 -3.21
CA LEU A 15 17.07 2.30 -3.14
C LEU A 15 17.23 1.62 -1.77
N PHE A 16 18.43 1.67 -1.18
CA PHE A 16 18.67 1.15 0.17
C PHE A 16 17.86 1.90 1.22
N MET A 17 17.81 3.24 1.17
CA MET A 17 16.98 4.04 2.08
C MET A 17 15.49 3.69 1.94
N ILE A 18 15.01 3.51 0.71
CA ILE A 18 13.62 3.08 0.45
C ILE A 18 13.34 1.69 1.06
N LEU A 19 14.27 0.74 0.92
CA LEU A 19 14.14 -0.60 1.50
C LEU A 19 14.08 -0.58 3.03
N MET A 20 14.93 0.25 3.66
CA MET A 20 14.94 0.44 5.10
C MET A 20 13.60 0.97 5.60
N GLN A 21 13.08 2.03 4.97
CA GLN A 21 11.76 2.59 5.29
C GLN A 21 10.65 1.56 5.10
N HIS A 22 10.67 0.81 4.00
CA HIS A 22 9.68 -0.21 3.67
C HIS A 22 9.65 -1.38 4.68
N THR A 23 10.81 -1.76 5.21
CA THR A 23 10.94 -2.83 6.21
C THR A 23 10.46 -2.35 7.59
N ILE A 24 10.79 -1.11 7.98
CA ILE A 24 10.45 -0.56 9.30
C ILE A 24 8.97 -0.19 9.42
N THR A 25 8.37 0.36 8.35
CA THR A 25 7.04 0.99 8.39
C THR A 25 5.94 0.11 8.99
N PRO A 26 5.81 -1.18 8.64
CA PRO A 26 4.74 -2.01 9.20
C PRO A 26 4.84 -2.24 10.71
N LYS A 27 6.05 -2.30 11.27
CA LYS A 27 6.30 -2.46 12.72
C LYS A 27 6.23 -1.13 13.48
N ALA A 28 6.55 -0.02 12.80
CA ALA A 28 6.43 1.33 13.35
C ALA A 28 4.99 1.89 13.30
N SER A 29 4.09 1.25 12.54
CA SER A 29 2.68 1.63 12.46
C SER A 29 1.94 1.36 13.78
N LYS A 30 0.75 1.98 13.95
CA LYS A 30 -0.07 1.76 15.15
C LYS A 30 -0.33 0.27 15.36
N LYS A 31 -0.29 -0.19 16.62
CA LYS A 31 -0.48 -1.61 17.00
C LYS A 31 -1.82 -2.21 16.52
N THR A 32 -2.81 -1.37 16.28
CA THR A 32 -4.14 -1.75 15.75
C THR A 32 -4.21 -1.81 14.22
N ILE A 33 -3.09 -1.62 13.51
CA ILE A 33 -3.01 -1.63 12.06
C ILE A 33 -2.02 -2.70 11.60
N LEU A 34 -2.55 -3.80 11.07
CA LEU A 34 -1.78 -4.88 10.47
C LEU A 34 -1.76 -4.71 8.95
N PHE A 35 -0.66 -4.16 8.39
CA PHE A 35 -0.53 -3.91 6.95
C PHE A 35 -1.72 -3.16 6.33
N GLY A 36 -2.23 -2.13 7.01
CA GLY A 36 -3.39 -1.35 6.56
C GLY A 36 -4.74 -2.07 6.72
N VAL A 37 -4.81 -3.02 7.65
CA VAL A 37 -6.02 -3.72 8.09
C VAL A 37 -6.20 -3.50 9.59
N LYS A 38 -7.37 -3.01 10.03
CA LYS A 38 -7.66 -2.82 11.45
C LYS A 38 -7.76 -4.15 12.18
N VAL A 39 -7.00 -4.29 13.25
CA VAL A 39 -6.96 -5.46 14.13
C VAL A 39 -7.05 -5.00 15.59
N PRO A 40 -7.46 -5.85 16.54
CA PRO A 40 -7.49 -5.48 17.95
C PRO A 40 -6.07 -5.31 18.51
N GLU A 41 -5.91 -4.59 19.62
CA GLU A 41 -4.59 -4.26 20.15
C GLU A 41 -3.82 -5.50 20.66
N ASP A 42 -4.55 -6.55 21.03
CA ASP A 42 -4.00 -7.85 21.41
C ASP A 42 -3.59 -8.72 20.21
N ALA A 43 -3.87 -8.30 18.96
CA ALA A 43 -3.51 -9.02 17.75
C ALA A 43 -2.01 -9.37 17.67
N LYS A 44 -1.15 -8.52 18.24
CA LYS A 44 0.32 -8.74 18.32
C LYS A 44 0.72 -10.01 19.09
N TYR A 45 -0.16 -10.57 19.91
CA TYR A 45 0.12 -11.79 20.69
C TYR A 45 -0.21 -13.07 19.93
N TYR A 46 -0.82 -12.96 18.75
CA TYR A 46 -1.19 -14.11 17.93
C TYR A 46 0.00 -14.52 17.04
N PRO A 47 0.41 -15.81 17.07
CA PRO A 47 1.51 -16.30 16.25
C PRO A 47 1.34 -16.01 14.75
N GLU A 48 0.11 -16.07 14.24
CA GLU A 48 -0.16 -15.82 12.82
C GLU A 48 0.14 -14.37 12.39
N VAL A 49 0.09 -13.42 13.33
CA VAL A 49 0.44 -12.01 13.10
C VAL A 49 1.95 -11.83 13.11
N GLU A 50 2.66 -12.49 14.02
CA GLU A 50 4.12 -12.49 14.06
C GLU A 50 4.70 -13.15 12.80
N ASP A 51 4.21 -14.33 12.43
CA ASP A 51 4.57 -15.04 11.19
C ASP A 51 4.36 -14.16 9.95
N LEU A 52 3.33 -13.32 9.96
CA LEU A 52 3.05 -12.40 8.87
C LEU A 52 4.12 -11.30 8.79
N TYR A 53 4.54 -10.73 9.92
CA TYR A 53 5.63 -9.75 9.97
C TYR A 53 6.96 -10.37 9.56
N GLU A 54 7.32 -11.54 10.10
CA GLU A 54 8.56 -12.21 9.71
C GLU A 54 8.58 -12.57 8.23
N GLY A 55 7.47 -13.11 7.70
CA GLY A 55 7.33 -13.42 6.29
C GLY A 55 7.49 -12.17 5.42
N TYR A 56 6.94 -11.04 5.85
CA TYR A 56 7.06 -9.78 5.15
C TYR A 56 8.50 -9.30 5.11
N GLU A 57 9.19 -9.32 6.25
CA GLU A 57 10.59 -8.90 6.34
C GLU A 57 11.49 -9.77 5.46
N LYS A 58 11.38 -11.10 5.57
CA LYS A 58 12.19 -12.04 4.77
C LYS A 58 11.96 -11.82 3.27
N VAL A 59 10.71 -11.79 2.83
CA VAL A 59 10.37 -11.59 1.41
C VAL A 59 10.79 -10.21 0.91
N SER A 60 10.54 -9.14 1.68
CA SER A 60 10.89 -7.78 1.29
C SER A 60 12.40 -7.59 1.22
N GLN A 61 13.17 -8.14 2.15
CA GLN A 61 14.63 -8.09 2.12
C GLN A 61 15.20 -8.87 0.94
N ILE A 62 14.76 -10.11 0.70
CA ILE A 62 15.28 -10.94 -0.40
C ILE A 62 14.97 -10.29 -1.74
N ILE A 63 13.69 -10.00 -2.03
CA ILE A 63 13.30 -9.41 -3.31
C ILE A 63 13.85 -7.99 -3.44
N GLY A 64 13.84 -7.22 -2.35
CA GLY A 64 14.35 -5.85 -2.30
C GLY A 64 15.84 -5.75 -2.56
N ILE A 65 16.67 -6.64 -2.01
CA ILE A 65 18.12 -6.66 -2.27
C ILE A 65 18.40 -7.12 -3.70
N ILE A 66 17.73 -8.17 -4.17
CA ILE A 66 17.90 -8.68 -5.55
C ILE A 66 17.56 -7.58 -6.56
N SER A 67 16.39 -6.95 -6.42
CA SER A 67 15.96 -5.88 -7.32
C SER A 67 16.84 -4.63 -7.19
N LEU A 68 17.33 -4.27 -6.00
CA LEU A 68 18.27 -3.16 -5.81
C LEU A 68 19.56 -3.39 -6.61
N ILE A 69 20.14 -4.60 -6.53
CA ILE A 69 21.37 -4.94 -7.26
C ILE A 69 21.12 -4.88 -8.77
N ILE A 70 20.06 -5.55 -9.25
CA ILE A 70 19.71 -5.58 -10.68
C ILE A 70 19.52 -4.16 -11.21
N LEU A 71 18.73 -3.34 -10.53
CA LEU A 71 18.44 -1.97 -10.95
C LEU A 71 19.69 -1.09 -10.92
N SER A 72 20.56 -1.26 -9.93
CA SER A 72 21.82 -0.52 -9.84
C SER A 72 22.79 -0.89 -10.97
N VAL A 73 22.85 -2.17 -11.35
CA VAL A 73 23.61 -2.65 -12.52
C VAL A 73 23.04 -2.07 -13.82
N LEU A 74 21.72 -2.02 -13.98
CA LEU A 74 21.09 -1.40 -15.15
C LEU A 74 21.42 0.09 -15.24
N VAL A 75 21.36 0.83 -14.14
CA VAL A 75 21.75 2.25 -14.11
C VAL A 75 23.23 2.44 -14.48
N PHE A 76 24.11 1.57 -13.99
CA PHE A 76 25.53 1.58 -14.35
C PHE A 76 25.76 1.36 -15.86
N TYR A 77 25.02 0.39 -16.43
CA TYR A 77 25.14 0.02 -17.84
C TYR A 77 24.63 1.13 -18.79
N PHE A 78 23.50 1.77 -18.46
CA PHE A 78 22.91 2.78 -19.35
C PHE A 78 23.47 4.19 -19.16
N GLU A 79 23.99 4.57 -17.98
CA GLU A 79 24.55 5.92 -17.68
C GLU A 79 23.58 7.09 -18.00
N LYS A 80 22.27 6.88 -17.84
CA LYS A 80 21.26 7.92 -18.09
C LYS A 80 20.44 8.21 -16.84
N ILE A 81 20.22 9.49 -16.58
CA ILE A 81 19.37 9.93 -15.45
C ILE A 81 17.93 9.42 -15.58
N THR A 82 17.42 9.31 -16.80
CA THR A 82 16.11 8.73 -17.11
C THR A 82 15.99 7.29 -16.59
N PHE A 83 17.04 6.47 -16.76
CA PHE A 83 17.07 5.11 -16.24
C PHE A 83 17.14 5.07 -14.71
N GLN A 84 17.86 6.01 -14.09
CA GLN A 84 17.89 6.14 -12.63
C GLN A 84 16.49 6.42 -12.08
N ILE A 85 15.81 7.43 -12.63
CA ILE A 85 14.44 7.78 -12.21
C ILE A 85 13.48 6.60 -12.42
N LEU A 86 13.53 5.97 -13.59
CA LEU A 86 12.68 4.80 -13.88
C LEU A 86 12.96 3.65 -12.91
N SER A 87 14.22 3.42 -12.55
CA SER A 87 14.60 2.37 -11.61
C SER A 87 14.01 2.60 -10.21
N ILE A 88 13.98 3.85 -9.75
CA ILE A 88 13.38 4.21 -8.45
C ILE A 88 11.87 3.94 -8.48
N PHE A 89 11.17 4.37 -9.54
CA PHE A 89 9.73 4.09 -9.67
C PHE A 89 9.42 2.59 -9.76
N LEU A 90 10.21 1.84 -10.53
CA LEU A 90 10.06 0.40 -10.64
C LEU A 90 10.30 -0.29 -9.29
N TYR A 91 11.31 0.15 -8.54
CA TYR A 91 11.61 -0.37 -7.21
C TYR A 91 10.46 -0.14 -6.23
N ILE A 92 9.94 1.09 -6.17
CA ILE A 92 8.77 1.43 -5.36
C ILE A 92 7.58 0.56 -5.76
N GLY A 93 7.36 0.34 -7.07
CA GLY A 93 6.31 -0.53 -7.57
C GLY A 93 6.46 -1.98 -7.10
N ILE A 94 7.66 -2.56 -7.20
CA ILE A 94 7.96 -3.92 -6.73
C ILE A 94 7.67 -4.05 -5.22
N LEU A 95 8.19 -3.12 -4.41
CA LEU A 95 7.98 -3.12 -2.96
C LEU A 95 6.50 -2.92 -2.59
N PHE A 96 5.77 -2.09 -3.35
CA PHE A 96 4.34 -1.90 -3.18
C PHE A 96 3.54 -3.18 -3.49
N LEU A 97 3.90 -3.92 -4.53
CA LEU A 97 3.28 -5.21 -4.84
C LEU A 97 3.48 -6.22 -3.70
N ILE A 98 4.68 -6.28 -3.10
CA ILE A 98 4.93 -7.11 -1.92
C ILE A 98 3.98 -6.68 -0.78
N TYR A 99 3.90 -5.38 -0.50
CA TYR A 99 2.97 -4.86 0.51
C TYR A 99 1.52 -5.28 0.26
N LEU A 100 1.03 -5.24 -0.99
CA LEU A 100 -0.33 -5.67 -1.34
C LEU A 100 -0.58 -7.16 -1.06
N VAL A 101 0.40 -8.02 -1.31
CA VAL A 101 0.30 -9.45 -1.00
C VAL A 101 0.13 -9.66 0.51
N PHE A 102 0.90 -8.94 1.35
CA PHE A 102 0.80 -9.05 2.80
C PHE A 102 -0.45 -8.39 3.38
N ASN A 103 -0.90 -7.28 2.78
CA ASN A 103 -2.21 -6.68 3.07
C ASN A 103 -3.36 -7.67 2.79
N TYR A 104 -3.29 -8.44 1.70
CA TYR A 104 -4.26 -9.50 1.43
C TYR A 104 -4.24 -10.61 2.49
N LYS A 105 -3.05 -11.08 2.88
CA LYS A 105 -2.90 -12.07 3.97
C LYS A 105 -3.44 -11.55 5.31
N ALA A 106 -3.19 -10.29 5.65
CA ALA A 106 -3.72 -9.64 6.85
C ALA A 106 -5.27 -9.65 6.87
N ARG A 107 -5.92 -9.35 5.73
CA ARG A 107 -7.39 -9.46 5.61
C ARG A 107 -7.88 -10.88 5.85
N LYS A 108 -7.14 -11.90 5.39
CA LYS A 108 -7.50 -13.30 5.62
C LYS A 108 -7.45 -13.66 7.10
N ILE A 109 -6.42 -13.21 7.83
CA ILE A 109 -6.33 -13.39 9.30
C ILE A 109 -7.49 -12.69 9.99
N LYS A 110 -7.79 -11.43 9.61
CA LYS A 110 -8.90 -10.66 10.18
C LYS A 110 -10.23 -11.41 10.09
N ARG A 111 -10.54 -11.94 8.91
CA ARG A 111 -11.76 -12.75 8.66
C ARG A 111 -11.77 -14.03 9.47
N ALA A 112 -10.65 -14.77 9.49
CA ALA A 112 -10.55 -16.04 10.23
C ALA A 112 -10.73 -15.86 11.74
N LYS A 113 -10.29 -14.72 12.30
CA LYS A 113 -10.42 -14.37 13.72
C LYS A 113 -11.71 -13.59 14.04
N ASN A 114 -12.59 -13.36 13.06
CA ASN A 114 -13.80 -12.54 13.20
C ASN A 114 -13.55 -11.11 13.71
N TRP A 115 -12.38 -10.55 13.43
CA TRP A 115 -11.98 -9.19 13.81
C TRP A 115 -12.71 -8.10 13.01
N ASP A 116 -13.53 -8.47 12.03
CA ASP A 116 -14.43 -7.56 11.29
C ASP A 116 -15.48 -6.92 12.20
N LYS A 117 -15.81 -7.54 13.33
CA LYS A 117 -16.79 -7.05 14.31
C LYS A 117 -16.22 -6.02 15.30
N ILE A 118 -14.95 -5.62 15.15
CA ILE A 118 -14.30 -4.67 16.06
C ILE A 118 -14.77 -3.25 15.76
N GLY A 119 -15.72 -2.77 16.57
CA GLY A 119 -16.32 -1.44 16.47
C GLY A 119 -17.74 -1.43 15.93
N SER A 120 -18.31 -2.58 15.53
CA SER A 120 -19.77 -2.69 15.41
C SER A 120 -20.33 -2.61 16.82
N GLN A 121 -20.94 -1.48 17.19
CA GLN A 121 -21.78 -1.46 18.37
C GLN A 121 -22.81 -2.57 18.19
N VAL A 122 -22.83 -3.54 19.10
CA VAL A 122 -23.92 -4.50 19.17
C VAL A 122 -25.13 -3.70 19.63
N THR A 123 -25.87 -3.13 18.69
CA THR A 123 -27.22 -2.69 18.97
C THR A 123 -27.97 -3.96 19.31
N ILE A 124 -28.34 -4.13 20.58
CA ILE A 124 -29.27 -5.17 21.00
C ILE A 124 -30.61 -4.81 20.33
N VAL A 125 -30.81 -5.28 19.10
CA VAL A 125 -32.12 -5.19 18.46
C VAL A 125 -32.96 -6.28 19.09
N ASN A 126 -34.07 -5.87 19.70
CA ASN A 126 -35.08 -6.77 20.23
C ASN A 126 -35.39 -7.83 19.17
N LYS A 127 -35.37 -9.08 19.63
CA LYS A 127 -35.39 -10.30 18.85
C LYS A 127 -36.79 -10.54 18.28
N GLU A 128 -37.22 -9.75 17.31
CA GLU A 128 -38.50 -10.00 16.63
C GLU A 128 -38.55 -9.68 15.13
N ASP A 129 -37.61 -8.92 14.55
CA ASP A 129 -37.53 -8.75 13.09
C ASP A 129 -36.10 -8.94 12.58
N SER A 130 -35.74 -10.18 12.24
CA SER A 130 -34.47 -10.49 11.57
C SER A 130 -34.51 -10.08 10.10
N LEU A 131 -34.48 -8.78 9.83
CA LEU A 131 -33.88 -8.28 8.60
C LEU A 131 -32.37 -8.30 8.81
N GLU A 132 -31.72 -9.31 8.27
CA GLU A 132 -30.27 -9.46 8.25
C GLU A 132 -29.69 -8.35 7.34
N PHE A 133 -29.59 -7.13 7.87
CA PHE A 133 -28.83 -6.06 7.24
C PHE A 133 -27.37 -6.50 7.29
N GLN A 134 -26.87 -7.06 6.19
CA GLN A 134 -25.44 -7.07 5.89
C GLN A 134 -25.00 -5.61 5.82
N SER A 135 -24.66 -5.01 6.97
CA SER A 135 -23.95 -3.75 6.98
C SER A 135 -22.62 -4.01 6.28
N LYS A 136 -22.43 -3.46 5.08
CA LYS A 136 -21.10 -3.41 4.46
C LYS A 136 -20.14 -2.91 5.53
N THR A 137 -19.15 -3.72 5.86
CA THR A 137 -18.15 -3.31 6.83
C THR A 137 -17.43 -2.11 6.23
N GLU A 138 -16.96 -1.18 7.04
CA GLU A 138 -16.17 -0.03 6.56
C GLU A 138 -15.05 -0.50 5.61
N ASP A 139 -14.46 -1.66 5.88
CA ASP A 139 -13.42 -2.28 5.05
C ASP A 139 -13.84 -2.66 3.62
N ASP A 140 -15.11 -2.96 3.39
CA ASP A 140 -15.64 -3.34 2.07
C ASP A 140 -15.71 -2.15 1.10
N LEU A 141 -15.66 -0.93 1.64
CA LEU A 141 -15.63 0.31 0.85
C LEU A 141 -14.22 0.66 0.37
N TRP A 142 -13.18 -0.01 0.87
CA TRP A 142 -11.78 0.29 0.55
C TRP A 142 -11.15 -0.83 -0.30
N ILE A 143 -10.97 -0.56 -1.59
CA ILE A 143 -10.53 -1.55 -2.58
C ILE A 143 -9.05 -1.93 -2.38
N ILE A 144 -8.18 -0.94 -2.12
CA ILE A 144 -6.73 -1.15 -1.97
C ILE A 144 -6.24 -0.43 -0.72
N GLY A 145 -6.03 -1.19 0.35
CA GLY A 145 -5.50 -0.67 1.62
C GLY A 145 -6.23 0.60 2.03
N ASN A 146 -5.50 1.71 2.15
CA ASN A 146 -6.04 3.01 2.57
C ASN A 146 -5.99 4.07 1.44
N ILE A 147 -5.98 3.60 0.18
CA ILE A 147 -5.68 4.44 -1.00
C ILE A 147 -6.93 4.69 -1.83
N ILE A 148 -7.70 3.64 -2.12
CA ILE A 148 -8.87 3.73 -3.00
C ILE A 148 -10.12 3.42 -2.20
N TYR A 149 -11.00 4.42 -2.10
CA TYR A 149 -12.34 4.30 -1.54
C TYR A 149 -13.37 4.25 -2.67
N TYR A 150 -14.37 3.38 -2.54
CA TYR A 150 -15.44 3.21 -3.51
C TYR A 150 -16.77 3.06 -2.80
N ASN A 151 -17.54 4.14 -2.77
CA ASN A 151 -18.91 4.12 -2.29
C ASN A 151 -19.80 5.00 -3.17
N PRO A 152 -20.57 4.40 -4.10
CA PRO A 152 -21.50 5.14 -4.98
C PRO A 152 -22.60 5.88 -4.21
N GLU A 153 -22.98 5.39 -3.03
CA GLU A 153 -24.04 5.98 -2.20
C GLU A 153 -23.56 7.24 -1.47
N ASP A 154 -22.26 7.33 -1.14
CA ASP A 154 -21.65 8.48 -0.46
C ASP A 154 -21.40 9.63 -1.44
N PRO A 155 -22.03 10.82 -1.29
CA PRO A 155 -21.87 11.97 -2.19
C PRO A 155 -20.51 12.64 -2.12
N SER A 156 -19.71 12.36 -1.08
CA SER A 156 -18.43 13.00 -0.85
C SER A 156 -17.43 12.62 -1.93
N LEU A 157 -16.77 13.62 -2.54
CA LEU A 157 -15.69 13.41 -3.51
C LEU A 157 -14.37 13.02 -2.82
N PHE A 158 -14.10 13.68 -1.69
CA PHE A 158 -12.99 13.38 -0.80
C PHE A 158 -13.54 12.84 0.51
N VAL A 159 -12.97 11.73 0.96
CA VAL A 159 -13.30 11.12 2.24
C VAL A 159 -12.04 11.01 3.08
N GLU A 160 -12.18 11.13 4.40
CA GLU A 160 -11.07 10.89 5.29
C GLU A 160 -10.56 9.46 5.15
N LYS A 161 -9.24 9.31 5.20
CA LYS A 161 -8.62 7.99 5.20
C LYS A 161 -8.99 7.24 6.48
N ARG A 162 -9.40 5.98 6.34
CA ARG A 162 -9.70 5.10 7.50
C ARG A 162 -8.52 4.90 8.45
N TYR A 163 -7.29 5.13 7.96
CA TYR A 163 -6.08 5.14 8.79
C TYR A 163 -5.18 6.36 8.52
N GLY A 164 -4.52 6.88 9.56
CA GLY A 164 -3.57 7.98 9.41
C GLY A 164 -4.26 9.34 9.19
N THR A 165 -3.61 10.23 8.45
CA THR A 165 -4.11 11.58 8.15
C THR A 165 -4.25 11.80 6.64
N GLY A 166 -5.21 12.66 6.27
CA GLY A 166 -5.47 13.06 4.88
C GLY A 166 -6.69 12.38 4.25
N TRP A 167 -6.86 12.63 2.96
CA TRP A 167 -8.07 12.26 2.21
C TRP A 167 -7.80 11.22 1.13
N ALA A 168 -8.82 10.41 0.82
CA ALA A 168 -8.90 9.56 -0.35
C ALA A 168 -9.99 10.07 -1.30
N ILE A 169 -9.86 9.72 -2.58
CA ILE A 169 -10.87 10.06 -3.60
C ILE A 169 -11.92 8.94 -3.63
N ASN A 170 -13.20 9.32 -3.60
CA ASN A 170 -14.29 8.39 -3.79
C ASN A 170 -14.46 8.04 -5.27
N MET A 171 -13.94 6.86 -5.65
CA MET A 171 -14.03 6.30 -7.01
C MET A 171 -15.44 5.78 -7.34
N GLY A 172 -16.37 5.78 -6.39
CA GLY A 172 -17.80 5.53 -6.64
C GLY A 172 -18.45 6.66 -7.45
N ARG A 173 -17.85 7.85 -7.49
CA ARG A 173 -18.38 9.03 -8.18
C ARG A 173 -17.72 9.24 -9.54
N THR A 174 -18.51 9.69 -10.53
CA THR A 174 -18.04 10.02 -11.87
C THR A 174 -16.91 11.05 -11.84
N LEU A 175 -17.03 12.10 -11.02
CA LEU A 175 -15.97 13.11 -10.85
C LEU A 175 -14.69 12.51 -10.25
N GLY A 176 -14.81 11.61 -9.28
CA GLY A 176 -13.67 10.92 -8.68
C GLY A 176 -12.90 10.08 -9.71
N LYS A 177 -13.62 9.33 -10.55
CA LYS A 177 -13.04 8.58 -11.67
C LYS A 177 -12.31 9.49 -12.66
N LEU A 178 -12.87 10.65 -12.99
CA LEU A 178 -12.24 11.62 -13.89
C LEU A 178 -10.95 12.20 -13.31
N ILE A 179 -10.95 12.59 -12.03
CA ILE A 179 -9.74 13.11 -11.36
C ILE A 179 -8.64 12.04 -11.37
N PHE A 180 -9.00 10.79 -11.02
CA PHE A 180 -8.03 9.69 -11.02
C PHE A 180 -7.46 9.42 -12.42
N LEU A 181 -8.31 9.46 -13.45
CA LEU A 181 -7.88 9.32 -14.85
C LEU A 181 -6.93 10.45 -15.26
N LEU A 182 -7.24 11.70 -14.92
CA LEU A 182 -6.39 12.86 -15.21
C LEU A 182 -5.02 12.76 -14.52
N LEU A 183 -4.97 12.26 -13.28
CA LEU A 183 -3.72 12.02 -12.57
C LEU A 183 -2.86 10.96 -13.28
N ILE A 184 -3.46 9.87 -13.74
CA ILE A 184 -2.76 8.82 -14.51
C ILE A 184 -2.24 9.39 -15.83
N ILE A 185 -3.06 10.15 -16.56
CA ILE A 185 -2.67 10.76 -17.84
C ILE A 185 -1.53 11.77 -17.64
N GLY A 186 -1.63 12.63 -16.62
CA GLY A 186 -0.58 13.59 -16.28
C GLY A 186 0.75 12.91 -15.96
N LEU A 187 0.71 11.84 -15.16
CA LEU A 187 1.87 11.01 -14.85
C LEU A 187 2.47 10.40 -16.13
N ALA A 188 1.63 9.84 -17.00
CA ALA A 188 2.06 9.23 -18.25
C ALA A 188 2.73 10.25 -19.19
N ILE A 189 2.15 11.46 -19.35
CA ILE A 189 2.75 12.54 -20.14
C ILE A 189 4.11 12.96 -19.56
N GLY A 190 4.20 13.08 -18.23
CA GLY A 190 5.46 13.40 -17.55
C GLY A 190 6.53 12.36 -17.82
N ILE A 191 6.18 11.07 -17.73
CA ILE A 191 7.08 9.95 -18.04
C ILE A 191 7.50 9.98 -19.51
N ILE A 192 6.58 10.18 -20.46
CA ILE A 192 6.89 10.25 -21.90
C ILE A 192 7.85 11.39 -22.19
N LYS A 193 7.64 12.58 -21.61
CA LYS A 193 8.56 13.71 -21.76
C LYS A 193 9.93 13.36 -21.19
N LEU A 194 9.98 12.75 -20.01
CA LEU A 194 11.22 12.35 -19.35
C LEU A 194 12.01 11.30 -20.16
N ILE A 195 11.34 10.37 -20.83
CA ILE A 195 11.98 9.34 -21.66
C ILE A 195 12.57 9.93 -22.94
N LYS A 196 11.97 11.00 -23.48
CA LYS A 196 12.43 11.68 -24.70
C LYS A 196 13.56 12.70 -24.46
N ILE A 197 13.93 12.95 -23.21
CA ILE A 197 15.07 13.79 -22.79
C ILE A 197 16.27 12.87 -22.51
#